data_AF-A0A7S2QVC3-F1
#
_entry.id   AF-A0A7S2QVC3-F1
#
_cell.length_a   1.000
_cell.length_b   1.000
_cell.length_c   1.000
_cell.angle_alpha   90.00
_cell.angle_beta   90.00
_cell.angle_gamma   90.00
#
_symmetry.space_group_name_H-M   'P 1'
#
loop_
_entity.id
_entity.type
_entity.pdbx_description
1 polymer ?
#
loop_
_entity_poly.entity_id
_entity_poly.type
_entity_poly.pdbx_seq_one_letter_code
_entity_poly.pdbx_strand_id
1 'polypeptide(L)'
;MGKAEGTADCTAEEAAAWYFEYCSRERMATSREEGNPARLKIREGEEKINEKLVATVKKMPFPLNKREFVSRLIWRRISLKTIAIAVMSVDDKVDYGGGISYRKLVRGQTKAIFTATNVEAKGELSQCILDYIQYLDAG
;
A
#
# COMPACT_ATOMS: atom_id res chain seq x y z
N MET A 1 10.43 14.26 3.11
CA MET A 1 9.25 13.41 2.83
C MET A 1 8.78 13.72 1.42
N GLY A 2 8.47 12.69 0.63
CA GLY A 2 7.87 12.87 -0.70
C GLY A 2 6.37 13.15 -0.57
N LYS A 3 5.84 13.95 -1.49
CA LYS A 3 4.41 14.25 -1.60
C LYS A 3 3.97 14.05 -3.04
N ALA A 4 2.79 13.46 -3.21
CA ALA A 4 2.07 13.38 -4.47
C ALA A 4 0.61 13.78 -4.23
N GLU A 5 0.02 14.44 -5.23
CA GLU A 5 -1.38 14.86 -5.22
C GLU A 5 -2.01 14.47 -6.57
N GLY A 6 -3.32 14.26 -6.59
CA GLY A 6 -4.04 13.94 -7.80
C GLY A 6 -5.55 13.95 -7.64
N THR A 7 -6.26 13.65 -8.72
CA THR A 7 -7.71 13.50 -8.73
C THR A 7 -8.11 12.16 -9.30
N ALA A 8 -9.20 11.58 -8.83
CA ALA A 8 -9.77 10.36 -9.37
C ALA A 8 -11.27 10.49 -9.62
N ASP A 9 -11.75 9.87 -10.69
CA ASP A 9 -13.16 9.82 -11.11
C ASP A 9 -13.93 8.74 -10.33
N CYS A 10 -13.88 8.83 -9.01
CA CYS A 10 -14.56 7.94 -8.09
C CYS A 10 -14.81 8.64 -6.74
N THR A 11 -15.53 7.97 -5.85
CA THR A 11 -15.67 8.43 -4.47
C THR A 11 -14.38 8.23 -3.67
N ALA A 12 -14.21 9.01 -2.61
CA ALA A 12 -13.12 8.86 -1.65
C ALA A 12 -13.13 7.46 -1.00
N GLU A 13 -14.33 6.91 -0.76
CA GLU A 13 -14.55 5.54 -0.31
C GLU A 13 -13.93 4.51 -1.26
N GLU A 14 -14.21 4.61 -2.56
CA GLU A 14 -13.67 3.69 -3.57
C GLU A 14 -12.16 3.84 -3.73
N ALA A 15 -11.65 5.07 -3.77
CA ALA A 15 -10.21 5.33 -3.83
C ALA A 15 -9.47 4.75 -2.60
N ALA A 16 -10.01 4.99 -1.41
CA ALA A 16 -9.48 4.44 -0.17
C ALA A 16 -9.58 2.92 -0.13
N ALA A 17 -10.70 2.33 -0.56
CA ALA A 17 -10.85 0.88 -0.64
C ALA A 17 -9.82 0.25 -1.58
N TRP A 18 -9.62 0.82 -2.78
CA TRP A 18 -8.62 0.35 -3.73
C TRP A 18 -7.19 0.43 -3.17
N TYR A 19 -6.87 1.51 -2.46
CA TYR A 19 -5.57 1.67 -1.81
C TYR A 19 -5.37 0.68 -0.63
N PHE A 20 -6.39 0.51 0.22
CA PHE A 20 -6.40 -0.39 1.37
C PHE A 20 -6.41 -1.87 0.98
N GLU A 21 -7.04 -2.23 -0.14
CA GLU A 21 -6.99 -3.56 -0.76
C GLU A 21 -5.65 -3.77 -1.48
N TYR A 22 -4.55 -3.70 -0.73
CA TYR A 22 -3.18 -3.78 -1.27
C TYR A 22 -2.87 -5.07 -2.03
N CYS A 23 -3.58 -6.15 -1.67
CA CYS A 23 -3.53 -7.46 -2.31
C CYS A 23 -4.76 -7.73 -3.20
N SER A 24 -5.45 -6.70 -3.70
CA SER A 24 -6.54 -6.86 -4.67
C SER A 24 -6.06 -7.58 -5.93
N ARG A 25 -7.01 -8.18 -6.68
CA ARG A 25 -6.70 -8.97 -7.89
C ARG A 25 -5.89 -8.17 -8.90
N GLU A 26 -6.33 -6.94 -9.18
CA GLU A 26 -5.66 -6.02 -10.11
C GLU A 26 -4.22 -5.74 -9.65
N ARG A 27 -4.04 -5.31 -8.39
CA ARG A 27 -2.73 -4.94 -7.86
C ARG A 27 -1.77 -6.13 -7.74
N MET A 28 -2.30 -7.33 -7.53
CA MET A 28 -1.54 -8.58 -7.58
C MET A 28 -1.14 -8.95 -9.02
N ALA A 29 -1.98 -8.68 -10.02
CA ALA A 29 -1.63 -8.83 -11.43
C ALA A 29 -0.49 -7.89 -11.81
N THR A 30 -0.64 -6.58 -11.54
CA THR A 30 0.42 -5.58 -11.79
C THR A 30 1.73 -5.95 -11.08
N SER A 31 1.67 -6.42 -9.83
CA SER A 31 2.86 -6.84 -9.10
C SER A 31 3.59 -8.01 -9.77
N ARG A 32 2.85 -8.95 -10.38
CA ARG A 32 3.42 -10.08 -11.12
C ARG A 32 4.03 -9.63 -12.44
N GLU A 33 3.36 -8.74 -13.17
CA GLU A 33 3.86 -8.14 -14.41
C GLU A 33 5.16 -7.36 -14.19
N GLU A 34 5.28 -6.62 -13.08
CA GLU A 34 6.52 -5.95 -12.65
C GLU A 34 7.66 -6.94 -12.27
N GLY A 35 7.35 -8.23 -12.15
CA GLY A 35 8.30 -9.27 -11.73
C GLY A 35 8.67 -9.20 -10.25
N ASN A 36 7.79 -8.65 -9.40
CA ASN A 36 8.00 -8.63 -7.95
C ASN A 36 7.87 -10.05 -7.38
N PRO A 37 8.84 -10.54 -6.60
CA PRO A 37 8.83 -11.92 -6.11
C PRO A 37 7.65 -12.28 -5.20
N ALA A 38 7.18 -11.35 -4.38
CA ALA A 38 6.11 -11.63 -3.44
C ALA A 38 5.27 -10.40 -3.10
N ARG A 39 3.98 -10.65 -2.88
CA ARG A 39 3.06 -9.75 -2.18
C ARG A 39 1.99 -10.61 -1.51
N LEU A 40 1.80 -10.46 -0.22
CA LEU A 40 0.82 -11.24 0.53
C LEU A 40 0.27 -10.45 1.72
N LYS A 41 -0.97 -10.79 2.10
CA LYS A 41 -1.57 -10.37 3.36
C LYS A 41 -1.16 -11.36 4.43
N ILE A 42 -0.62 -10.87 5.54
CA ILE A 42 -0.35 -11.69 6.72
C ILE A 42 -1.61 -11.70 7.56
N ARG A 43 -2.06 -12.89 7.97
CA ARG A 43 -3.23 -13.06 8.85
C ARG A 43 -2.75 -13.67 10.16
N GLU A 44 -2.86 -12.90 11.24
CA GLU A 44 -2.56 -13.35 12.60
C GLU A 44 -3.79 -13.11 13.47
N GLY A 45 -4.42 -14.19 13.94
CA GLY A 45 -5.57 -14.12 14.85
C GLY A 45 -6.77 -13.34 14.30
N GLU A 46 -7.48 -12.65 15.19
CA GLU A 46 -8.61 -11.78 14.84
C GLU A 46 -8.12 -10.43 14.33
N GLU A 47 -8.37 -10.15 13.05
CA GLU A 47 -8.02 -8.88 12.43
C GLU A 47 -9.12 -7.83 12.66
N LYS A 48 -8.73 -6.61 13.01
CA LYS A 48 -9.65 -5.47 12.96
C LYS A 48 -10.04 -5.19 11.51
N ILE A 49 -11.32 -4.94 11.28
CA ILE A 49 -11.87 -4.65 9.94
C ILE A 49 -11.15 -3.47 9.27
N ASN A 50 -10.66 -2.52 10.07
CA ASN A 50 -9.97 -1.34 9.57
C ASN A 50 -8.45 -1.42 9.51
N GLU A 51 -7.89 -2.63 9.65
CA GLU A 51 -6.46 -2.86 9.68
C GLU A 51 -6.06 -4.04 8.77
N LYS A 52 -4.87 -3.95 8.16
CA LYS A 52 -4.23 -5.06 7.46
C LYS A 52 -2.74 -5.06 7.69
N LEU A 53 -2.18 -6.26 7.84
CA LEU A 53 -0.74 -6.48 7.76
C LEU A 53 -0.40 -7.07 6.39
N VAL A 54 0.54 -6.45 5.69
CA VAL A 54 0.97 -6.88 4.36
C VAL A 54 2.48 -6.94 4.25
N ALA A 55 2.96 -7.86 3.43
CA ALA A 55 4.36 -8.01 3.12
C ALA A 55 4.56 -8.01 1.61
N THR A 56 5.56 -7.29 1.11
CA THR A 56 5.90 -7.27 -0.30
C THR A 56 7.40 -7.27 -0.51
N VAL A 57 7.85 -8.04 -1.48
CA VAL A 57 9.23 -8.05 -1.96
C VAL A 57 9.23 -7.40 -3.34
N LYS A 58 9.90 -6.27 -3.48
CA LYS A 58 10.05 -5.51 -4.72
C LYS A 58 11.33 -5.91 -5.45
N LYS A 59 11.21 -6.16 -6.76
CA LYS A 59 12.36 -6.24 -7.66
C LYS A 59 12.97 -4.85 -7.79
N MET A 60 14.30 -4.76 -7.79
CA MET A 60 15.02 -3.51 -7.96
C MET A 60 15.86 -3.55 -9.24
N PRO A 61 16.16 -2.38 -9.85
CA PRO A 61 17.09 -2.29 -10.96
C PRO A 61 18.46 -2.86 -10.59
N PHE A 62 19.12 -3.55 -11.52
CA PHE A 62 20.49 -4.01 -11.33
C PHE A 62 21.45 -2.81 -11.13
N PRO A 63 22.42 -2.86 -10.20
CA PRO A 63 22.89 -4.01 -9.40
C PRO A 63 22.24 -4.17 -8.02
N LEU A 64 21.14 -3.48 -7.76
CA LEU A 64 20.56 -3.41 -6.43
C LEU A 64 19.87 -4.72 -6.01
N ASN A 65 20.01 -5.06 -4.73
CA ASN A 65 19.28 -6.16 -4.11
C ASN A 65 17.78 -5.86 -4.00
N LYS A 66 16.97 -6.92 -3.96
CA LYS A 66 15.52 -6.85 -3.75
C LYS A 66 15.21 -6.21 -2.40
N ARG A 67 14.11 -5.45 -2.32
CA ARG A 67 13.66 -4.83 -1.07
C ARG A 67 12.43 -5.52 -0.52
N GLU A 68 12.44 -5.77 0.77
CA GLU A 68 11.30 -6.26 1.53
C GLU A 68 10.67 -5.08 2.29
N PHE A 69 9.36 -4.96 2.20
CA PHE A 69 8.57 -4.06 3.03
C PHE A 69 7.48 -4.88 3.72
N VAL A 70 7.48 -4.83 5.05
CA VAL A 70 6.40 -5.38 5.89
C VAL A 70 5.74 -4.20 6.55
N SER A 71 4.43 -4.05 6.36
CA SER A 71 3.73 -2.82 6.72
C SER A 71 2.30 -3.09 7.17
N ARG A 72 1.90 -2.36 8.21
CA ARG A 72 0.54 -2.28 8.70
C ARG A 72 -0.15 -1.08 8.05
N LEU A 73 -1.35 -1.32 7.52
CA LEU A 73 -2.25 -0.31 6.98
C LEU A 73 -3.43 -0.17 7.93
N ILE A 74 -3.79 1.06 8.29
CA ILE A 74 -4.97 1.35 9.10
C ILE A 74 -5.77 2.43 8.41
N TRP A 75 -7.06 2.19 8.15
CA TRP A 75 -7.95 3.22 7.63
C TRP A 75 -8.83 3.82 8.71
N ARG A 76 -9.18 5.09 8.51
CA ARG A 76 -10.15 5.81 9.33
C ARG A 76 -10.88 6.86 8.50
N ARG A 77 -12.19 6.98 8.72
CA ARG A 77 -12.98 8.11 8.25
C ARG A 77 -12.66 9.34 9.12
N ILE A 78 -12.13 10.39 8.51
CA ILE A 78 -11.74 11.63 9.18
C ILE A 78 -12.92 12.62 9.23
N SER A 79 -13.72 12.64 8.17
CA SER A 79 -14.93 13.46 8.04
C SER A 79 -15.97 12.75 7.18
N LEU A 80 -17.13 13.37 6.96
CA LEU A 80 -18.13 12.85 6.03
C LEU A 80 -17.58 12.68 4.60
N LYS A 81 -16.61 13.51 4.19
CA LYS A 81 -16.05 13.50 2.83
C LYS A 81 -14.68 12.85 2.73
N THR A 82 -13.99 12.64 3.86
CA THR A 82 -12.56 12.32 3.87
C THR A 82 -12.28 11.00 4.58
N ILE A 83 -11.51 10.14 3.92
CA ILE A 83 -10.96 8.91 4.49
C ILE A 83 -9.44 8.97 4.39
N ALA A 84 -8.75 8.59 5.47
CA ALA A 84 -7.30 8.49 5.50
C ALA A 84 -6.86 7.05 5.79
N ILE A 85 -5.73 6.68 5.21
CA ILE A 85 -5.06 5.39 5.39
C ILE A 85 -3.63 5.68 5.82
N ALA A 86 -3.30 5.31 7.04
CA ALA A 86 -1.93 5.34 7.53
C ALA A 86 -1.24 4.02 7.19
N VAL A 87 0.02 4.11 6.75
CA VAL A 87 0.89 2.97 6.48
C VAL A 87 2.14 3.12 7.34
N MET A 88 2.53 2.06 8.04
CA MET A 88 3.76 2.06 8.81
C MET A 88 4.45 0.71 8.73
N SER A 89 5.77 0.72 8.62
CA SER A 89 6.58 -0.49 8.73
C SER A 89 6.46 -1.12 10.10
N VAL A 90 6.46 -2.45 10.11
CA VAL A 90 6.53 -3.27 11.33
C VAL A 90 7.72 -4.21 11.25
N ASP A 91 8.25 -4.58 12.40
CA ASP A 91 9.40 -5.47 12.53
C ASP A 91 8.97 -6.93 12.69
N ASP A 92 8.27 -7.44 11.67
CA ASP A 92 7.84 -8.83 11.61
C ASP A 92 8.73 -9.63 10.65
N LYS A 93 8.99 -10.89 11.02
CA LYS A 93 9.67 -11.88 10.19
C LYS A 93 8.64 -12.61 9.32
N VAL A 94 8.85 -12.58 8.01
CA VAL A 94 7.93 -13.20 7.05
C VAL A 94 8.64 -14.37 6.38
N ASP A 95 8.02 -15.54 6.43
CA ASP A 95 8.45 -16.68 5.63
C ASP A 95 7.76 -16.63 4.27
N TYR A 96 8.56 -16.46 3.21
CA TYR A 96 8.09 -16.48 1.83
C TYR A 96 8.32 -17.83 1.13
N GLY A 97 8.77 -18.84 1.88
CA GLY A 97 9.23 -20.12 1.36
C GLY A 97 10.66 -20.06 0.79
N GLY A 98 11.21 -21.25 0.50
CA GLY A 98 12.62 -21.42 0.13
C GLY A 98 13.08 -20.73 -1.17
N GLY A 99 12.15 -20.25 -2.02
CA GLY A 99 12.46 -19.69 -3.33
C GLY A 99 12.99 -18.24 -3.36
N ILE A 100 12.72 -17.44 -2.32
CA ILE A 100 13.16 -16.03 -2.29
C ILE A 100 14.61 -15.87 -1.76
N SER A 101 15.14 -16.93 -1.15
CA SER A 101 16.42 -16.98 -0.41
C SER A 101 17.70 -16.75 -1.24
N TYR A 102 17.66 -16.92 -2.57
CA TYR A 102 18.89 -16.98 -3.40
C TYR A 102 19.64 -15.64 -3.55
N ARG A 103 19.06 -14.51 -3.12
CA ARG A 103 19.74 -13.20 -3.04
C ARG A 103 19.39 -12.52 -1.71
N LYS A 104 20.35 -11.75 -1.16
CA LYS A 104 20.14 -10.95 0.06
C LYS A 104 18.91 -10.05 -0.11
N LEU A 105 17.91 -10.23 0.75
CA LEU A 105 16.80 -9.28 0.90
C LEU A 105 17.26 -8.13 1.79
N VAL A 106 17.03 -6.90 1.34
CA VAL A 106 17.27 -5.69 2.14
C VAL A 106 15.92 -5.23 2.70
N ARG A 107 15.83 -5.05 4.02
CA ARG A 107 14.61 -4.55 4.67
C ARG A 107 14.51 -3.06 4.46
N GLY A 108 13.46 -2.61 3.76
CA GLY A 108 13.10 -1.21 3.66
C GLY A 108 12.11 -0.79 4.75
N GLN A 109 12.04 0.51 4.99
CA GLN A 109 11.10 1.13 5.91
C GLN A 109 10.22 2.15 5.18
N THR A 110 8.95 2.21 5.54
CA THR A 110 8.00 3.19 5.01
C THR A 110 7.09 3.71 6.11
N LYS A 111 6.77 4.99 6.02
CA LYS A 111 5.67 5.62 6.74
C LYS A 111 4.92 6.49 5.74
N ALA A 112 3.62 6.30 5.62
CA ALA A 112 2.83 7.09 4.70
C ALA A 112 1.43 7.40 5.22
N ILE A 113 0.86 8.47 4.70
CA ILE A 113 -0.55 8.79 4.84
C ILE A 113 -1.10 9.00 3.43
N PHE A 114 -2.09 8.19 3.06
CA PHE A 114 -2.93 8.40 1.90
C PHE A 114 -4.25 9.00 2.39
N THR A 115 -4.71 10.07 1.75
CA THR A 115 -5.99 10.70 2.06
C THR A 115 -6.79 10.85 0.78
N ALA A 116 -8.05 10.46 0.81
CA ALA A 116 -8.99 10.70 -0.27
C ALA A 116 -10.13 11.58 0.26
N THR A 117 -10.46 12.65 -0.47
CA THR A 117 -11.51 13.60 -0.10
C THR A 117 -12.47 13.81 -1.26
N ASN A 118 -13.76 13.52 -1.04
CA ASN A 118 -14.82 13.79 -2.00
C ASN A 118 -14.91 15.29 -2.31
N VAL A 119 -14.95 15.62 -3.59
CA VAL A 119 -15.18 16.98 -4.10
C VAL A 119 -16.46 17.02 -4.93
N GLU A 120 -16.77 18.18 -5.50
CA GLU A 120 -17.94 18.32 -6.37
C GLU A 120 -17.85 17.38 -7.58
N ALA A 121 -18.95 16.69 -7.86
CA ALA A 121 -19.06 15.77 -8.98
C ALA A 121 -18.92 16.51 -10.33
N LYS A 122 -18.38 15.83 -11.33
CA LYS A 122 -18.38 16.32 -12.72
C LYS A 122 -19.52 15.64 -13.47
N GLY A 123 -20.67 16.32 -13.52
CA GLY A 123 -21.89 15.73 -14.04
C GLY A 123 -22.35 14.58 -13.15
N GLU A 124 -22.53 13.40 -13.74
CA GLU A 124 -22.93 12.17 -13.01
C GLU A 124 -21.75 11.44 -12.36
N LEU A 125 -20.51 11.85 -12.65
CA LEU A 125 -19.30 11.19 -12.15
C LEU A 125 -18.86 11.78 -10.81
N SER A 126 -18.77 10.92 -9.80
CA SER A 126 -18.14 11.27 -8.52
C SER A 126 -16.68 11.65 -8.73
N GLN A 127 -16.17 12.56 -7.89
CA GLN A 127 -14.79 13.04 -7.94
C GLN A 127 -14.20 13.06 -6.54
N CYS A 128 -12.92 12.70 -6.43
CA CYS A 128 -12.16 12.92 -5.20
C CYS A 128 -10.75 13.46 -5.49
N ILE A 129 -10.21 14.20 -4.52
CA ILE A 129 -8.80 14.58 -4.46
C ILE A 129 -8.06 13.54 -3.62
N LEU A 130 -6.88 13.15 -4.10
CA LEU A 130 -5.97 12.22 -3.47
C LEU A 130 -4.72 12.95 -3.02
N ASP A 131 -4.37 12.80 -1.74
CA ASP A 131 -3.11 13.27 -1.17
C ASP A 131 -2.31 12.09 -0.66
N TYR A 132 -1.03 12.04 -1.01
CA TYR A 132 -0.12 11.00 -0.55
C TYR A 132 1.19 11.60 -0.05
N ILE A 133 1.49 11.39 1.23
CA ILE A 133 2.75 11.81 1.84
C ILE A 133 3.48 10.56 2.31
N GLN A 134 4.74 10.40 1.90
CA GLN A 134 5.53 9.22 2.23
C GLN A 134 6.96 9.58 2.67
N TYR A 135 7.40 8.92 3.72
CA TYR A 135 8.80 8.63 3.98
C TYR A 135 9.09 7.20 3.52
N LEU A 136 10.15 7.03 2.73
CA LEU A 136 10.62 5.72 2.27
C LEU A 136 12.14 5.67 2.46
N ASP A 137 12.58 4.62 3.14
CA ASP A 137 13.98 4.21 3.21
C ASP A 137 14.08 2.82 2.58
N ALA A 138 14.85 2.70 1.51
CA ALA A 138 15.00 1.43 0.79
C ALA A 138 16.11 0.53 1.37
N GLY A 139 16.83 1.00 2.40
CA GLY A 139 18.02 0.34 2.95
C GLY A 139 19.23 0.35 2.03
#